data_AF-F8P8G9-F1
#
_entry.id   AF-F8P8G9-F1
#
_cell.length_a   1.000
_cell.length_b   1.000
_cell.length_c   1.000
_cell.angle_alpha   90.00
_cell.angle_beta   90.00
_cell.angle_gamma   90.00
#
_symmetry.space_group_name_H-M   'P 1'
#
loop_
_entity.id
_entity.type
_entity.pdbx_description
1 polymer ?
#
loop_
_entity_poly.entity_id
_entity_poly.type
_entity_poly.pdbx_seq_one_letter_code
_entity_poly.pdbx_strand_id
1 'polypeptide(L)' 'GCITHKCFFVVEYQEHRERVTAKATQLGKINLILGWTWLFKHNPEIDWQTGVVTLS' A
#
# COMPACT_ATOMS: atom_id res chain seq x y z
N GLY A 1 17.24 2.59 -1.15
CA GLY A 1 17.89 2.05 -2.36
C GLY A 1 17.42 2.80 -3.58
N CYS A 2 18.05 2.60 -4.73
CA CYS A 2 17.57 3.15 -6.00
C CYS A 2 16.25 2.48 -6.40
N ILE A 3 15.36 3.23 -7.03
CA ILE A 3 14.18 2.65 -7.69
C ILE A 3 14.69 1.92 -8.93
N THR A 4 14.34 0.65 -9.05
CA THR A 4 14.82 -0.19 -10.15
C THR A 4 13.76 -0.34 -11.24
N HIS A 5 12.50 -0.49 -10.84
CA HIS A 5 11.39 -0.75 -11.76
C HIS A 5 10.12 -0.05 -11.30
N LYS A 6 9.21 0.15 -12.25
CA LYS A 6 7.80 0.43 -11.99
C LYS A 6 7.02 -0.84 -12.29
N CYS A 7 6.26 -1.35 -11.33
CA CYS A 7 5.50 -2.57 -11.48
C CYS A 7 4.03 -2.34 -11.13
N PHE A 8 3.19 -3.28 -11.57
CA PHE A 8 1.80 -3.34 -11.18
C PHE A 8 1.54 -4.66 -10.47
N PHE A 9 0.75 -4.63 -9.41
CA PHE A 9 0.26 -5.82 -8.73
C PHE A 9 -1.14 -5.56 -8.20
N VAL A 10 -1.84 -6.64 -7.88
CA VAL A 10 -3.15 -6.57 -7.22
C VAL A 10 -2.92 -6.51 -5.72
N VAL A 11 -3.53 -5.52 -5.06
CA VAL A 11 -3.65 -5.46 -3.61
C VAL A 11 -5.03 -5.99 -3.25
N GLU A 12 -5.05 -6.99 -2.38
CA GLU A 12 -6.26 -7.56 -1.80
C GLU A 12 -6.18 -7.37 -0.28
N TYR A 13 -7.18 -6.71 0.27
CA TYR A 13 -7.29 -6.49 1.71
C TYR A 13 -8.77 -6.45 2.08
N GLN A 14 -9.19 -7.37 2.95
CA GLN A 14 -10.62 -7.61 3.25
C GLN A 14 -11.42 -7.80 1.95
N GLU A 15 -12.48 -7.02 1.74
CA GLU A 15 -13.31 -7.06 0.53
C GLU A 15 -12.80 -6.13 -0.59
N HIS A 16 -11.74 -5.35 -0.32
CA HIS A 16 -11.14 -4.43 -1.30
C HIS A 16 -10.10 -5.15 -2.17
N ARG A 17 -10.25 -4.99 -3.48
CA ARG A 17 -9.33 -5.54 -4.49
C ARG A 17 -9.07 -4.50 -5.57
N GLU A 18 -7.83 -4.09 -5.72
CA GLU A 18 -7.45 -3.12 -6.75
C GLU A 18 -6.09 -3.42 -7.37
N ARG A 19 -5.87 -2.95 -8.61
CA ARG A 19 -4.56 -2.95 -9.24
C ARG A 19 -3.82 -1.65 -8.88
N VAL A 20 -2.70 -1.77 -8.18
CA VAL A 20 -1.85 -0.62 -7.83
C VAL A 20 -0.61 -0.56 -8.71
N THR A 21 -0.04 0.64 -8.79
CA THR A 21 1.24 0.89 -9.44
C THR A 21 2.27 1.24 -8.38
N ALA A 22 3.39 0.52 -8.32
CA ALA A 22 4.43 0.75 -7.34
C ALA A 22 5.80 0.96 -7.98
N LYS A 23 6.70 1.58 -7.21
CA LYS A 23 8.11 1.71 -7.53
C LYS A 23 8.88 0.68 -6.70
N ALA A 24 9.58 -0.22 -7.37
CA ALA A 24 10.31 -1.30 -6.71
C ALA A 24 11.70 -0.83 -6.26
N THR A 25 12.02 -1.04 -5.00
CA THR A 25 13.35 -0.82 -4.41
C THR A 25 13.58 -1.81 -3.27
N GLN A 26 14.81 -1.88 -2.75
CA GLN A 26 15.12 -2.73 -1.61
C GLN A 26 14.53 -2.13 -0.32
N LEU A 27 13.56 -2.82 0.26
CA LEU A 27 12.83 -2.42 1.47
C LEU A 27 13.31 -3.14 2.76
N GLY A 28 14.33 -3.99 2.64
CA GLY A 28 14.81 -4.80 3.76
C GLY A 28 13.78 -5.86 4.17
N LYS A 29 13.26 -5.77 5.41
CA LYS A 29 12.27 -6.71 5.95
C LYS A 29 10.82 -6.35 5.60
N ILE A 30 10.58 -5.18 5.00
CA ILE A 30 9.24 -4.70 4.67
C ILE A 30 8.87 -5.17 3.26
N ASN A 31 7.69 -5.76 3.11
CA ASN A 31 7.24 -6.27 1.81
C ASN A 31 6.63 -5.19 0.92
N LEU A 32 5.88 -4.25 1.52
CA LEU A 32 5.16 -3.20 0.81
C LEU A 32 5.03 -1.96 1.70
N ILE A 33 5.19 -0.77 1.10
CA ILE A 33 4.87 0.50 1.72
C ILE A 33 3.80 1.18 0.87
N LEU A 34 2.64 1.44 1.45
CA LEU A 34 1.62 2.28 0.85
C LEU A 34 1.97 3.74 1.14
N GLY A 35 2.31 4.48 0.08
CA GLY A 35 2.71 5.87 0.18
C GLY A 35 1.53 6.82 0.36
N TRP A 36 1.84 8.08 0.65
CA TRP A 36 0.84 9.15 0.84
C TRP A 36 -0.16 9.27 -0.31
N THR A 37 0.27 9.12 -1.56
CA THR A 37 -0.64 9.21 -2.72
C THR A 37 -1.72 8.13 -2.71
N TRP A 38 -1.41 6.94 -2.19
CA TRP A 38 -2.38 5.87 -2.05
C TRP A 38 -3.33 6.18 -0.88
N LEU A 39 -2.79 6.59 0.27
CA LEU A 39 -3.59 6.97 1.44
C LEU A 39 -4.54 8.13 1.15
N PHE A 40 -4.09 9.16 0.42
CA PHE A 40 -4.93 10.30 0.06
C PHE A 40 -6.08 9.91 -0.87
N LYS A 41 -5.85 9.00 -1.81
CA LYS A 41 -6.87 8.53 -2.75
C LYS A 41 -7.97 7.73 -2.03
N HIS A 42 -7.59 6.86 -1.11
CA HIS A 42 -8.52 5.94 -0.44
C HIS A 42 -9.04 6.46 0.89
N ASN A 43 -8.36 7.43 1.49
CA ASN A 43 -8.66 8.03 2.79
C ASN A 43 -9.16 7.00 3.84
N PRO A 44 -8.38 5.94 4.10
CA PRO A 44 -8.83 4.88 5.00
C PRO A 44 -8.99 5.40 6.43
N GLU A 45 -9.91 4.79 7.16
CA GLU A 45 -9.93 4.91 8.61
C GLU A 45 -8.83 4.01 9.19
N ILE A 46 -7.96 4.59 10.03
CA ILE A 46 -6.87 3.86 10.66
C ILE A 46 -7.06 3.94 12.18
N ASP A 47 -7.32 2.78 12.79
CA ASP A 47 -7.25 2.63 14.23
C ASP A 47 -5.79 2.38 14.64
N TRP A 48 -5.15 3.41 15.18
CA TRP A 48 -3.75 3.36 15.61
C TRP A 48 -3.53 2.53 16.89
N GLN A 49 -4.58 2.23 17.66
CA GLN A 49 -4.47 1.38 18.85
C GLN A 49 -4.45 -0.09 18.48
N THR A 50 -5.31 -0.50 17.55
CA THR A 50 -5.44 -1.90 17.12
C THR A 50 -4.63 -2.24 15.88
N GLY A 51 -4.23 -1.22 15.10
CA GLY A 51 -3.57 -1.38 13.80
C GLY A 51 -4.53 -1.76 12.67
N VAL A 52 -5.84 -1.74 12.90
CA VAL A 52 -6.85 -2.05 11.88
C VAL A 52 -6.98 -0.88 10.91
N VAL A 53 -6.99 -1.20 9.62
CA VAL A 53 -7.30 -0.26 8.53
C VAL A 53 -8.64 -0.66 7.93
N THR A 54 -9.52 0.32 7.71
CA THR A 54 -10.82 0.13 7.04
C THR A 54 -10.84 0.92 5.75
N LEU A 55 -11.22 0.26 4.66
CA LEU A 55 -11.39 0.86 3.33
C LEU A 55 -12.88 0.93 3.01
N SER A 56 -13.32 2.08 2.52
CA SER A 56 -14.69 2.34 2.04
C SER A 56 -14.85 2.10 0.55
#